data_AF-G7ZU88-F1
#
_entry.id   AF-G7ZU88-F1
#
_cell.length_a   1.000
_cell.length_b   1.000
_cell.length_c   1.000
_cell.angle_alpha   90.00
_cell.angle_beta   90.00
_cell.angle_gamma   90.00
#
_symmetry.space_group_name_H-M   'P 1'
#
loop_
_entity.id
_entity.type
_entity.pdbx_description
1 polymer ?
#
loop_
_entity_poly.entity_id
_entity_poly.type
_entity_poly.pdbx_seq_one_letter_code
_entity_poly.pdbx_strand_id
1 'polypeptide(L)'
;MKTLDSTPKQDGYRMPGEFEPHKGVYMLWPQRPDNWRNGGKPAQKTFAAVAQAISQFEHVTVGVNDDQYINAKNLLPDNVEVVEMSNDDSRVR
;
A
#
# COMPACT_ATOMS: atom_id res chain seq x y z
N MET A 1 22.55 -16.27 6.63
CA MET A 1 21.16 -15.91 6.99
C MET A 1 20.92 -16.42 8.40
N LYS A 2 20.52 -15.57 9.34
CA LYS A 2 20.24 -16.01 10.71
C LYS A 2 18.83 -16.59 10.71
N THR A 3 18.71 -17.89 10.94
CA THR A 3 17.39 -18.51 11.16
C THR A 3 16.91 -18.14 12.56
N LEU A 4 15.62 -17.84 12.69
CA LEU A 4 14.98 -17.70 13.98
C LEU A 4 14.61 -19.10 14.46
N ASP A 5 14.98 -19.45 15.69
CA ASP A 5 14.78 -20.78 16.26
C ASP A 5 13.50 -20.87 17.12
N SER A 6 12.70 -19.81 17.15
CA SER A 6 11.45 -19.67 17.89
C SER A 6 10.30 -19.23 16.98
N THR A 7 9.08 -19.42 17.46
CA THR A 7 7.84 -18.98 16.81
C THR A 7 7.33 -17.68 17.43
N PRO A 8 6.52 -16.88 16.71
CA PRO A 8 5.91 -15.67 17.28
C PRO A 8 5.21 -15.92 18.62
N LYS A 9 4.51 -17.06 18.75
CA LYS A 9 3.84 -17.45 20.00
C LYS A 9 4.80 -17.70 21.16
N GLN A 10 5.95 -18.34 20.90
CA GLN A 10 6.98 -18.57 21.92
C GLN A 10 7.64 -17.26 22.36
N ASP A 11 7.75 -16.29 21.45
CA ASP A 11 8.33 -14.97 21.70
C ASP A 11 7.31 -13.95 22.25
N GLY A 12 6.06 -14.36 22.51
CA GLY A 12 5.01 -13.51 23.07
C GLY A 12 4.29 -12.59 22.08
N TYR A 13 4.47 -12.80 20.78
CA TYR A 13 3.77 -12.06 19.71
C TYR A 13 2.47 -12.75 19.30
N ARG A 14 1.51 -11.95 18.83
CA ARG A 14 0.26 -12.39 18.18
C ARG A 14 -0.10 -11.45 17.04
N MET A 15 -0.84 -11.95 16.06
CA MET A 15 -1.52 -11.09 15.09
C MET A 15 -2.75 -10.48 15.78
N PRO A 16 -2.83 -9.15 15.91
CA PRO A 16 -4.01 -8.51 16.46
C PRO A 16 -5.20 -8.63 15.50
N GLY A 17 -6.40 -8.46 16.03
CA GLY A 17 -7.59 -8.25 15.20
C GLY A 17 -7.48 -6.94 14.43
N GLU A 18 -8.06 -6.89 13.22
CA GLU A 18 -8.05 -5.70 12.35
C GLU A 18 -8.83 -4.51 12.92
N PHE A 19 -9.52 -4.69 14.05
CA PHE A 19 -10.23 -3.62 14.78
C PHE A 19 -9.40 -3.04 15.92
N GLU A 20 -8.23 -3.59 16.23
CA GLU A 20 -7.33 -3.04 17.25
C GLU A 20 -6.63 -1.78 16.71
N PRO A 21 -6.15 -0.87 17.57
CA PRO A 21 -5.57 0.40 17.11
C PRO A 21 -4.42 0.22 16.10
N HIS A 22 -4.53 0.95 14.99
CA HIS A 22 -3.54 0.95 13.93
C HIS A 22 -2.61 2.17 14.01
N LYS A 23 -1.37 2.00 13.54
CA LYS A 23 -0.45 3.11 13.29
C LYS A 23 -0.63 3.70 11.89
N GLY A 24 -1.13 2.90 10.96
CA GLY A 24 -1.30 3.26 9.55
C GLY A 24 -1.46 2.02 8.68
N VAL A 25 -1.70 2.25 7.39
CA VAL A 25 -1.93 1.22 6.39
C VAL A 25 -1.00 1.35 5.20
N TYR A 26 -0.82 0.20 4.53
CA TYR A 26 -0.07 0.11 3.28
C TYR A 26 -1.01 -0.17 2.11
N MET A 27 -0.71 0.43 0.97
CA MET A 27 -1.35 0.15 -0.33
C MET A 27 -0.29 0.01 -1.42
N LEU A 28 -0.65 -0.63 -2.54
CA LEU A 28 0.18 -0.67 -3.75
C LEU A 28 -0.55 0.01 -4.92
N TRP A 29 0.22 0.59 -5.84
CA TRP A 29 -0.32 1.37 -6.96
C TRP A 29 -0.63 0.52 -8.21
N PRO A 30 -1.85 0.63 -8.80
CA PRO A 30 -2.22 -0.16 -9.96
C PRO A 30 -1.67 0.42 -11.27
N GLN A 31 -1.03 -0.41 -12.09
CA GLN A 31 -0.50 0.04 -13.39
C GLN A 31 -0.51 -1.00 -14.53
N ARG A 32 -0.42 -2.30 -14.24
CA ARG A 32 -0.25 -3.32 -15.29
C ARG A 32 -1.44 -3.34 -16.27
N PRO A 33 -1.22 -3.17 -17.59
CA PRO A 33 -2.31 -2.94 -18.55
C PRO A 33 -3.09 -4.21 -18.93
N ASP A 34 -2.52 -5.38 -18.68
CA ASP A 34 -3.13 -6.69 -18.91
C ASP A 34 -4.19 -7.05 -17.84
N ASN A 35 -4.04 -6.50 -16.62
CA ASN A 35 -5.06 -6.61 -15.56
C ASN A 35 -5.96 -5.37 -15.51
N TRP A 36 -5.37 -4.17 -15.65
CA TRP A 36 -6.08 -2.91 -15.47
C TRP A 36 -6.31 -2.19 -16.80
N ARG A 37 -7.58 -2.11 -17.22
CA ARG A 37 -7.99 -1.44 -18.46
C ARG A 37 -7.42 -0.02 -18.58
N ASN A 38 -7.17 0.40 -19.82
CA ASN A 38 -6.65 1.73 -20.15
C ASN A 38 -5.35 2.08 -19.41
N GLY A 39 -4.44 1.12 -19.27
CA GLY A 39 -3.15 1.33 -18.58
C GLY A 39 -3.32 1.77 -17.12
N GLY A 40 -4.28 1.19 -16.41
CA GLY A 40 -4.53 1.49 -15.00
C GLY A 40 -5.26 2.79 -14.69
N LYS A 41 -5.47 3.71 -15.64
CA LYS A 41 -5.96 5.07 -15.32
C LYS A 41 -7.28 5.13 -14.53
N PRO A 42 -8.30 4.30 -14.81
CA PRO A 42 -9.49 4.25 -13.98
C PRO A 42 -9.20 3.74 -12.56
N ALA A 43 -8.40 2.68 -12.44
CA ALA A 43 -8.05 2.10 -11.14
C ALA A 43 -7.21 3.07 -10.29
N GLN A 44 -6.26 3.77 -10.90
CA GLN A 44 -5.44 4.80 -10.25
C GLN A 44 -6.30 5.88 -9.59
N LYS A 45 -7.35 6.35 -10.26
CA LYS A 45 -8.31 7.32 -9.68
C LYS A 45 -9.07 6.74 -8.50
N THR A 46 -9.53 5.50 -8.60
CA THR A 46 -10.23 4.81 -7.51
C THR A 46 -9.32 4.58 -6.31
N PHE A 47 -8.08 4.13 -6.54
CA PHE A 47 -7.09 3.90 -5.48
C PHE A 47 -6.69 5.21 -4.80
N ALA A 48 -6.56 6.30 -5.55
CA ALA A 48 -6.32 7.63 -4.98
C ALA A 48 -7.49 8.08 -4.08
N ALA A 49 -8.74 7.84 -4.49
CA ALA A 49 -9.92 8.14 -3.66
C ALA A 49 -9.97 7.30 -2.37
N VAL A 50 -9.59 6.02 -2.43
CA VAL A 50 -9.49 5.14 -1.25
C VAL A 50 -8.39 5.63 -0.31
N ALA A 51 -7.19 5.90 -0.83
CA ALA A 51 -6.08 6.43 -0.04
C ALA A 51 -6.46 7.75 0.63
N GLN A 52 -7.12 8.66 -0.10
CA GLN A 52 -7.62 9.92 0.44
C GLN A 52 -8.61 9.70 1.59
N ALA A 53 -9.57 8.79 1.42
CA ALA A 53 -10.56 8.48 2.46
C ALA A 53 -9.89 7.92 3.74
N ILE A 54 -8.95 6.98 3.60
CA ILE A 54 -8.26 6.39 4.75
C ILE A 54 -7.35 7.41 5.45
N SER A 55 -6.73 8.32 4.67
CA SER A 55 -5.80 9.34 5.20
C SER A 55 -6.45 10.34 6.17
N GLN A 56 -7.79 10.34 6.28
CA GLN A 56 -8.53 11.12 7.27
C GLN A 56 -8.48 10.49 8.67
N PHE A 57 -8.14 9.21 8.77
CA PHE A 57 -8.20 8.43 10.02
C PHE A 57 -6.83 7.94 10.48
N GLU A 58 -5.94 7.59 9.54
CA GLU A 58 -4.62 7.03 9.84
C GLU A 58 -3.59 7.34 8.76
N HIS A 59 -2.32 7.09 9.06
CA HIS A 59 -1.23 7.28 8.09
C HIS A 59 -1.36 6.29 6.94
N VAL A 60 -1.21 6.77 5.69
CA VAL A 60 -1.28 5.93 4.49
C VAL A 60 0.06 5.97 3.77
N THR A 61 0.64 4.80 3.53
CA THR A 61 1.84 4.63 2.71
C THR A 61 1.49 3.85 1.44
N VAL A 62 1.79 4.42 0.27
CA VAL A 62 1.55 3.78 -1.03
C VAL A 62 2.89 3.41 -1.67
N GLY A 63 3.10 2.12 -1.90
CA GLY A 63 4.22 1.61 -2.70
C GLY A 63 3.94 1.71 -4.19
N VAL A 64 4.88 2.25 -4.96
CA VAL A 64 4.72 2.56 -6.38
C VAL A 64 5.97 2.16 -7.16
N ASN A 65 5.82 1.58 -8.35
CA ASN A 65 6.95 1.37 -9.25
C ASN A 65 7.57 2.71 -9.68
N ASP A 66 8.86 2.69 -10.02
CA ASP A 66 9.64 3.85 -10.43
C ASP A 66 8.96 4.65 -11.56
N ASP A 67 8.44 3.95 -12.56
CA ASP A 67 7.78 4.48 -13.76
C ASP A 67 6.44 5.19 -13.47
N GLN A 68 5.82 4.94 -12.31
CA GLN A 68 4.59 5.58 -11.88
C GLN A 68 4.77 6.53 -10.69
N TYR A 69 5.95 6.62 -10.08
CA TYR A 69 6.18 7.38 -8.85
C TYR A 69 5.69 8.84 -8.94
N ILE A 70 6.12 9.55 -9.99
CA ILE A 70 5.73 10.95 -10.22
C ILE A 70 4.23 11.08 -10.51
N ASN A 71 3.65 10.15 -11.26
CA ASN A 71 2.21 10.15 -11.53
C ASN A 71 1.38 9.93 -10.25
N ALA A 72 1.80 9.00 -9.38
CA ALA A 72 1.16 8.75 -8.10
C ALA A 72 1.28 9.96 -7.17
N LYS A 73 2.47 10.57 -7.07
CA LYS A 73 2.68 11.82 -6.30
C LYS A 73 1.77 12.97 -6.74
N ASN A 74 1.44 13.06 -8.02
CA ASN A 74 0.56 14.11 -8.55
C ASN A 74 -0.95 13.80 -8.33
N LEU A 75 -1.32 12.53 -8.16
CA LEU A 75 -2.72 12.10 -7.99
C LEU A 75 -3.11 11.92 -6.53
N LEU A 76 -2.15 11.57 -5.67
CA LEU A 76 -2.37 11.34 -4.25
C LEU A 76 -2.32 12.66 -3.47
N PRO A 77 -3.13 12.81 -2.40
CA PRO A 77 -3.03 13.94 -1.49
C PRO A 77 -1.65 14.06 -0.83
N ASP A 78 -1.26 15.28 -0.43
CA ASP A 78 0.06 15.55 0.17
C ASP A 78 0.30 14.82 1.51
N ASN A 79 -0.76 14.48 2.24
CA ASN A 79 -0.69 13.73 3.50
C ASN A 79 -0.58 12.20 3.29
N VAL A 80 -0.57 11.72 2.05
CA VAL A 80 -0.28 10.32 1.73
C VAL A 80 1.21 10.18 1.40
N GLU A 81 1.88 9.26 2.10
CA GLU A 81 3.28 8.96 1.85
C GLU A 81 3.42 8.08 0.60
N VAL A 82 4.32 8.44 -0.31
CA VAL A 82 4.58 7.70 -1.53
C VAL A 82 6.02 7.21 -1.53
N VAL A 83 6.19 5.89 -1.59
CA VAL A 83 7.48 5.20 -1.53
C VAL A 83 7.69 4.43 -2.83
N GLU A 84 8.87 4.56 -3.42
CA GLU A 84 9.26 3.73 -4.56
C GLU A 84 9.44 2.28 -4.10
N MET A 85 8.66 1.36 -4.66
CA MET A 85 8.63 -0.06 -4.31
C MET A 85 8.16 -0.88 -5.51
N SER A 86 9.08 -1.70 -6.05
CA SER A 86 8.77 -2.60 -7.16
C SER A 86 7.69 -3.64 -6.79
N ASN A 87 6.69 -3.80 -7.66
CA ASN A 87 5.63 -4.79 -7.53
C ASN A 87 5.13 -5.27 -8.91
N ASP A 88 4.65 -6.51 -8.96
CA ASP A 88 4.08 -7.12 -10.17
C ASP A 88 2.58 -6.82 -10.36
N ASP A 89 1.84 -6.55 -9.29
CA ASP A 89 0.45 -6.09 -9.29
C ASP A 89 0.09 -5.42 -7.94
N SER A 90 -0.99 -4.65 -7.93
CA SER A 90 -1.41 -3.86 -6.78
C SER A 90 -2.23 -4.66 -5.76
N ARG A 91 -1.63 -5.71 -5.20
CA ARG A 91 -2.22 -6.57 -4.15
C ARG A 91 -1.30 -6.68 -2.94
N VAL A 92 -1.56 -5.86 -1.94
CA VAL A 92 -0.76 -5.78 -0.69
C VAL A 92 -1.24 -6.76 0.40
N ARG A 93 -2.44 -7.31 0.24
CA ARG A 93 -3.10 -8.22 1.19
C ARG A 93 -2.97 -9.67 0.73
#